data_AF-A0A0J6G1P3-F1
#
_entry.id   AF-A0A0J6G1P3-F1
#
_cell.length_a   1.000
_cell.length_b   1.000
_cell.length_c   1.000
_cell.angle_alpha   90.00
_cell.angle_beta   90.00
_cell.angle_gamma   90.00
#
_symmetry.space_group_name_H-M   'P 1'
#
loop_
_entity.id
_entity.type
_entity.pdbx_description
1 polymer ?
#
loop_
_entity_poly.entity_id
_entity_poly.type
_entity_poly.pdbx_seq_one_letter_code
_entity_poly.pdbx_strand_id
1 'polypeptide(L)'
;MASATANPACVINCVHYDGHGRRHDIALEQISDVLAGHDDGFVWVGMYEPGDAVLQQLKEEFQLHELAIEDTRKAHQRPKVEAFGNSLFLAVHTAQVIDERIVYGETHAFLGARFLLTVRHGASLPYAPVRERLEREASLMKLGPSYALYAVLDYVVDNYQPILDAFRQSLERLEADIFAESYRRDTAIRLYELKRELNQMRLAVAPLQDVLAHLKRHPGPLIAEEVRLYVRDVLDHAVRTNDAIDTLREMLGTALSVNLSLVTLAQGETVKRLGAWAALLAAPTLITSWYGMNFKQMPELEWPWAYPLMVGGVAAVCVALYVAFKRARWL
;
A
#
# COMPACT_ATOMS: atom_id res chain seq x y z
N MET A 1 -39.63 22.78 26.28
CA MET A 1 -38.87 22.61 25.03
C MET A 1 -37.49 23.20 25.25
N ALA A 2 -36.53 22.39 25.69
CA ALA A 2 -35.14 22.83 25.79
C ALA A 2 -34.63 23.06 24.36
N SER A 3 -34.03 24.22 24.12
CA SER A 3 -33.33 24.53 22.88
C SER A 3 -32.28 23.46 22.65
N ALA A 4 -32.42 22.64 21.60
CA ALA A 4 -31.41 21.67 21.21
C ALA A 4 -30.09 22.43 20.97
N THR A 5 -29.11 22.22 21.83
CA THR A 5 -27.76 22.71 21.64
C THR A 5 -27.22 22.13 20.34
N ALA A 6 -26.64 22.98 19.49
CA ALA A 6 -26.00 22.49 18.27
C ALA A 6 -24.84 21.57 18.66
N ASN A 7 -24.75 20.40 18.02
CA ASN A 7 -23.67 19.46 18.27
C ASN A 7 -22.29 20.10 17.99
N PRO A 8 -21.23 19.70 18.71
CA PRO A 8 -19.87 20.16 18.43
C PRO A 8 -19.45 19.91 16.97
N ALA A 9 -18.57 20.75 16.41
CA ALA A 9 -18.16 20.65 15.01
C ALA A 9 -17.50 19.31 14.63
N CYS A 10 -16.92 18.58 15.59
CA CYS A 10 -16.37 17.25 15.38
C CYS A 10 -17.44 16.16 15.18
N VAL A 11 -18.71 16.45 15.54
CA VAL A 11 -19.86 15.58 15.30
C VAL A 11 -20.37 15.83 13.90
N ILE A 12 -20.04 14.91 12.98
CA ILE A 12 -20.46 14.99 11.58
C ILE A 12 -21.93 14.64 11.44
N ASN A 13 -22.41 13.69 12.22
CA ASN A 13 -23.83 13.33 12.31
C ASN A 13 -24.15 12.65 13.64
N CYS A 14 -25.37 12.89 14.13
CA CYS A 14 -25.93 12.23 15.29
C CYS A 14 -27.41 11.98 15.00
N VAL A 15 -27.74 10.71 14.74
CA VAL A 15 -29.03 10.34 14.13
C VAL A 15 -29.62 9.15 14.85
N HIS A 16 -30.90 9.23 15.20
CA HIS A 16 -31.73 8.11 15.58
C HIS A 16 -32.52 7.60 14.38
N TYR A 17 -32.48 6.29 14.15
CA TYR A 17 -33.35 5.60 13.20
C TYR A 17 -34.41 4.84 13.99
N ASP A 18 -35.69 5.16 13.80
CA ASP A 18 -36.78 4.45 14.47
C ASP A 18 -36.95 3.01 13.94
N GLY A 19 -37.84 2.21 14.55
CA GLY A 19 -38.12 0.84 14.08
C GLY A 19 -38.65 0.72 12.63
N HIS A 20 -39.01 1.84 12.00
CA HIS A 20 -39.37 1.92 10.59
C HIS A 20 -38.22 2.37 9.68
N GLY A 21 -37.03 2.62 10.24
CA GLY A 21 -35.85 3.10 9.54
C GLY A 21 -35.90 4.59 9.20
N ARG A 22 -36.81 5.37 9.80
CA ARG A 22 -36.88 6.81 9.53
C ARG A 22 -35.83 7.55 10.34
N ARG A 23 -35.21 8.53 9.68
CA ARG A 23 -34.17 9.39 10.23
C ARG A 23 -34.76 10.48 11.14
N HIS A 24 -34.19 10.61 12.33
CA HIS A 24 -34.41 11.72 13.26
C HIS A 24 -33.06 12.26 13.74
N ASP A 25 -32.73 13.50 13.38
CA ASP A 25 -31.49 14.14 13.88
C ASP A 25 -31.66 14.48 15.37
N ILE A 26 -30.65 14.15 16.18
CA ILE A 26 -30.67 14.33 17.63
C ILE A 26 -29.37 15.00 18.13
N ALA A 27 -29.45 15.68 19.27
CA ALA A 27 -28.27 16.19 19.97
C ALA A 27 -27.58 15.07 20.76
N LEU A 28 -26.28 15.21 21.06
CA LEU A 28 -25.53 14.22 21.84
C LEU A 28 -26.16 13.98 23.21
N GLU A 29 -26.67 15.02 23.87
CA GLU A 29 -27.29 14.93 25.20
C GLU A 29 -28.61 14.14 25.20
N GLN A 30 -29.18 13.86 24.03
CA GLN A 30 -30.45 13.15 23.89
C GLN A 30 -30.24 11.65 23.64
N ILE A 31 -29.00 11.19 23.51
CA ILE A 31 -28.67 9.81 23.12
C ILE A 31 -29.19 8.83 24.18
N SER A 32 -28.85 9.03 25.45
CA SER A 32 -29.27 8.15 26.54
C SER A 32 -30.79 8.11 26.70
N ASP A 33 -31.47 9.25 26.55
CA ASP A 33 -32.94 9.34 26.59
C ASP A 33 -33.60 8.51 25.47
N VAL A 34 -33.08 8.63 24.25
CA VAL A 34 -33.58 7.88 23.08
C VAL A 34 -33.31 6.38 23.22
N LEU A 35 -32.12 6.01 23.71
CA LEU A 35 -31.76 4.60 23.93
C LEU A 35 -32.51 3.96 25.11
N ALA A 36 -32.92 4.76 26.11
CA ALA A 36 -33.77 4.29 27.21
C ALA A 36 -35.22 4.04 26.77
N GLY A 37 -35.67 4.66 25.68
CA GLY A 37 -37.00 4.42 25.11
C GLY A 37 -37.16 2.99 24.58
N HIS A 38 -38.39 2.44 24.61
CA HIS A 38 -38.71 1.08 24.13
C HIS A 38 -38.98 0.99 22.61
N ASP A 39 -38.32 1.81 21.80
CA ASP A 39 -38.39 1.70 20.34
C ASP A 39 -37.42 0.62 19.84
N ASP A 40 -37.74 -0.04 18.72
CA ASP A 40 -36.85 -1.01 18.06
C ASP A 40 -35.77 -0.32 17.19
N GLY A 41 -35.65 1.01 17.32
CA GLY A 41 -34.68 1.85 16.63
C GLY A 41 -33.25 1.79 17.18
N PHE A 42 -32.32 2.40 16.45
CA PHE A 42 -30.91 2.53 16.85
C PHE A 42 -30.32 3.90 16.55
N VAL A 43 -29.28 4.27 17.27
CA VAL A 43 -28.56 5.54 17.10
C VAL A 43 -27.27 5.32 16.31
N TRP A 44 -27.00 6.11 15.28
CA TRP A 44 -25.72 6.11 14.59
C TRP A 44 -25.07 7.48 14.60
N VAL A 45 -23.96 7.58 15.33
CA VAL A 45 -23.13 8.79 15.48
C VAL A 45 -21.84 8.63 14.68
N GLY A 46 -21.49 9.68 13.94
CA GLY A 46 -20.26 9.78 13.16
C GLY A 46 -19.49 11.02 13.55
N MET A 47 -18.20 10.83 13.83
CA MET A 47 -17.31 11.89 14.29
C MET A 47 -15.99 11.92 13.53
N TYR A 48 -15.35 13.09 13.55
CA TYR A 48 -14.01 13.30 13.04
C TYR A 48 -13.16 13.96 14.13
N GLU A 49 -12.11 13.28 14.56
CA GLU A 49 -11.13 13.76 15.55
C GLU A 49 -11.75 14.51 16.76
N PRO A 50 -12.64 13.84 17.53
CA PRO A 50 -13.29 14.48 18.67
C PRO A 50 -12.28 14.81 19.77
N GLY A 51 -12.49 15.95 20.43
CA GLY A 51 -11.74 16.32 21.63
C GLY A 51 -12.18 15.54 22.88
N ASP A 52 -11.36 15.60 23.93
CA ASP A 52 -11.54 14.86 25.17
C ASP A 52 -12.89 15.07 25.87
N ALA A 53 -13.42 16.29 25.83
CA ALA A 53 -14.72 16.62 26.43
C ALA A 53 -15.86 15.85 25.75
N VAL A 54 -15.82 15.75 24.41
CA VAL A 54 -16.84 15.03 23.63
C VAL A 54 -16.72 13.53 23.82
N LEU A 55 -15.48 13.00 23.86
CA LEU A 55 -15.25 11.59 24.17
C LEU A 55 -15.76 11.21 25.57
N GLN A 56 -15.59 12.09 26.56
CA GLN A 56 -16.11 11.87 27.91
C GLN A 56 -17.64 11.91 27.95
N GLN A 57 -18.28 12.83 27.23
CA GLN A 57 -19.73 12.86 27.10
C GLN A 57 -20.26 11.54 26.51
N LEU A 58 -19.63 11.04 25.43
CA LEU A 58 -20.02 9.78 24.80
C LEU A 58 -19.79 8.55 25.68
N LYS A 59 -18.74 8.57 26.53
CA LYS A 59 -18.51 7.54 27.54
C LYS A 59 -19.73 7.41 28.45
N GLU A 60 -20.30 8.54 28.86
CA GLU A 60 -21.47 8.59 29.75
C GLU A 60 -22.76 8.22 29.02
N GLU A 61 -23.02 8.83 27.86
CA GLU A 61 -24.24 8.59 27.06
C GLU A 61 -24.40 7.13 26.59
N PHE A 62 -23.30 6.51 26.16
CA PHE A 62 -23.30 5.13 25.65
C PHE A 62 -22.80 4.10 26.68
N GLN A 63 -22.44 4.53 27.90
CA GLN A 63 -21.85 3.68 28.94
C GLN A 63 -20.61 2.90 28.46
N LEU A 64 -19.74 3.56 27.70
CA LEU A 64 -18.57 2.94 27.10
C LEU A 64 -17.50 2.65 28.15
N HIS A 65 -16.77 1.56 27.95
CA HIS A 65 -15.67 1.18 28.83
C HIS A 65 -14.50 2.16 28.70
N GLU A 66 -13.86 2.48 29.83
CA GLU A 66 -12.79 3.49 29.90
C GLU A 66 -11.60 3.19 28.98
N LEU A 67 -11.15 1.93 28.95
CA LEU A 67 -10.05 1.50 28.07
C LEU A 67 -10.34 1.75 26.58
N ALA A 68 -11.59 1.57 26.14
CA ALA A 68 -11.94 1.76 24.73
C ALA A 68 -11.99 3.26 24.35
N ILE A 69 -12.36 4.13 25.29
CA ILE A 69 -12.26 5.59 25.14
C ILE A 69 -10.80 6.05 25.12
N GLU A 70 -9.95 5.46 25.97
CA GLU A 70 -8.51 5.74 25.99
C GLU A 70 -7.85 5.38 24.66
N ASP A 71 -8.18 4.22 24.10
CA ASP A 71 -7.69 3.79 22.79
C ASP A 71 -8.14 4.73 21.67
N THR A 72 -9.38 5.22 21.74
CA THR A 72 -9.90 6.21 20.79
C THR A 72 -9.20 7.56 20.92
N ARG A 73 -8.85 7.97 22.14
CA ARG A 73 -8.13 9.21 22.40
C ARG A 73 -6.69 9.18 21.88
N LYS A 74 -5.97 8.07 22.12
CA LYS A 74 -4.56 7.94 21.71
C LYS A 74 -4.40 7.93 20.19
N ALA A 75 -5.42 7.46 19.48
CA ALA A 75 -5.32 7.12 18.06
C ALA A 75 -4.17 6.13 17.78
N HIS A 76 -3.88 5.88 16.51
CA HIS A 76 -2.79 5.02 16.01
C HIS A 76 -2.83 3.58 16.54
N GLN A 77 -4.03 3.04 16.68
CA GLN A 77 -4.21 1.67 17.13
C GLN A 77 -3.88 0.69 16.02
N ARG A 78 -3.40 -0.50 16.40
CA ARG A 78 -3.40 -1.62 15.44
C ARG A 78 -4.84 -2.07 15.23
N PRO A 79 -5.22 -2.50 14.02
CA PRO A 79 -6.56 -3.01 13.82
C PRO A 79 -6.84 -4.17 14.76
N LYS A 80 -7.96 -4.09 15.46
CA LYS A 80 -8.34 -5.02 16.52
C LYS A 80 -9.84 -5.04 16.71
N VAL A 81 -10.31 -6.09 17.36
CA VAL A 81 -11.69 -6.23 17.79
C VAL A 81 -11.72 -6.77 19.22
N GLU A 82 -12.37 -6.05 20.12
CA GLU A 82 -12.39 -6.32 21.54
C GLU A 82 -13.79 -6.12 22.10
N ALA A 83 -14.28 -7.08 22.88
CA ALA A 83 -15.56 -6.98 23.55
C ALA A 83 -15.39 -6.31 24.92
N PHE A 84 -16.16 -5.25 25.17
CA PHE A 84 -16.18 -4.51 26.42
C PHE A 84 -17.60 -4.45 26.97
N GLY A 85 -17.90 -5.31 27.94
CA GLY A 85 -19.22 -5.40 28.55
C GLY A 85 -20.30 -5.67 27.50
N ASN A 86 -21.16 -4.68 27.28
CA ASN A 86 -22.29 -4.75 26.35
C ASN A 86 -22.00 -4.10 24.97
N SER A 87 -20.73 -3.78 24.69
CA SER A 87 -20.30 -3.15 23.46
C SER A 87 -19.11 -3.87 22.84
N LEU A 88 -18.96 -3.74 21.53
CA LEU A 88 -17.83 -4.23 20.76
C LEU A 88 -17.04 -3.01 20.27
N PHE A 89 -15.75 -2.96 20.57
CA PHE A 89 -14.82 -1.98 20.03
C PHE A 89 -14.08 -2.59 18.84
N LEU A 90 -13.98 -1.82 17.77
CA LEU A 90 -13.19 -2.15 16.59
C LEU A 90 -12.29 -0.96 16.25
N ALA A 91 -11.04 -1.26 15.92
CA ALA A 91 -10.17 -0.31 15.24
C ALA A 91 -9.80 -0.90 13.88
N VAL A 92 -9.88 -0.09 12.82
CA VAL A 92 -9.46 -0.47 11.48
C VAL A 92 -8.65 0.65 10.86
N HIS A 93 -7.64 0.30 10.06
CA HIS A 93 -6.94 1.30 9.26
C HIS A 93 -7.78 1.68 8.05
N THR A 94 -7.51 2.88 7.55
CA THR A 94 -8.09 3.45 6.33
C THR A 94 -6.96 4.04 5.51
N ALA A 95 -7.15 4.15 4.20
CA ALA A 95 -6.18 4.80 3.31
C ALA A 95 -6.92 5.65 2.29
N GLN A 96 -6.29 6.75 1.90
CA GLN A 96 -6.77 7.62 0.83
C GLN A 96 -5.59 8.26 0.09
N VAL A 97 -5.84 8.64 -1.15
CA VAL A 97 -4.88 9.42 -1.95
C VAL A 97 -5.13 10.90 -1.70
N ILE A 98 -4.14 11.61 -1.16
CA ILE A 98 -4.14 13.06 -0.96
C ILE A 98 -2.87 13.60 -1.61
N ASP A 99 -3.00 14.59 -2.50
CA ASP A 99 -1.87 15.21 -3.20
C ASP A 99 -0.92 14.18 -3.84
N GLU A 100 -1.51 13.20 -4.55
CA GLU A 100 -0.81 12.07 -5.19
C GLU A 100 -0.06 11.13 -4.24
N ARG A 101 -0.27 11.26 -2.93
CA ARG A 101 0.36 10.40 -1.91
C ARG A 101 -0.70 9.60 -1.17
N ILE A 102 -0.34 8.37 -0.82
CA ILE A 102 -1.18 7.55 0.03
C ILE A 102 -0.96 8.00 1.46
N VAL A 103 -2.04 8.44 2.10
CA VAL A 103 -2.06 8.80 3.51
C VAL A 103 -2.98 7.82 4.22
N TYR A 104 -2.53 7.37 5.40
CA TYR A 104 -3.25 6.43 6.23
C TYR A 104 -3.95 7.16 7.37
N GLY A 105 -5.11 6.64 7.72
CA GLY A 105 -5.86 7.02 8.90
C GLY A 105 -6.41 5.78 9.56
N GLU A 106 -7.35 5.98 10.44
CA GLU A 106 -8.04 4.89 11.10
C GLU A 106 -9.48 5.27 11.38
N THR A 107 -10.27 4.24 11.62
CA THR A 107 -11.63 4.37 12.08
C THR A 107 -11.84 3.45 13.26
N HIS A 108 -12.29 4.06 14.34
CA HIS A 108 -12.74 3.36 15.53
C HIS A 108 -14.24 3.25 15.47
N ALA A 109 -14.76 2.06 15.75
CA ALA A 109 -16.18 1.81 15.82
C ALA A 109 -16.54 1.18 17.16
N PHE A 110 -17.60 1.68 17.76
CA PHE A 110 -18.25 1.05 18.90
C PHE A 110 -19.62 0.57 18.46
N LEU A 111 -19.85 -0.72 18.59
CA LEU A 111 -21.13 -1.34 18.31
C LEU A 111 -21.77 -1.75 19.64
N GLY A 112 -22.94 -1.21 19.93
CA GLY A 112 -23.82 -1.70 20.98
C GLY A 112 -25.09 -2.32 20.40
N ALA A 113 -25.97 -2.83 21.26
CA ALA A 113 -27.21 -3.48 20.82
C ALA A 113 -28.12 -2.54 20.00
N ARG A 114 -28.10 -1.24 20.33
CA ARG A 114 -28.95 -0.21 19.70
C ARG A 114 -28.16 1.03 19.28
N PHE A 115 -26.85 0.91 19.11
CA PHE A 115 -26.07 2.03 18.59
C PHE A 115 -24.83 1.61 17.80
N LEU A 116 -24.43 2.52 16.91
CA LEU A 116 -23.14 2.52 16.24
C LEU A 116 -22.50 3.89 16.43
N LEU A 117 -21.30 3.92 17.00
CA LEU A 117 -20.46 5.11 17.05
C LEU A 117 -19.27 4.89 16.14
N THR A 118 -19.02 5.82 15.21
CA THR A 118 -17.86 5.80 14.31
C THR A 118 -17.01 7.05 14.54
N VAL A 119 -15.73 6.86 14.81
CA VAL A 119 -14.76 7.93 15.06
C VAL A 119 -13.64 7.81 14.05
N ARG A 120 -13.48 8.84 13.22
CA ARG A 120 -12.44 8.89 12.19
C ARG A 120 -11.26 9.71 12.69
N HIS A 121 -10.06 9.21 12.44
CA HIS A 121 -8.79 9.91 12.71
C HIS A 121 -7.92 9.94 11.45
N GLY A 122 -7.29 11.08 11.19
CA GLY A 122 -6.43 11.28 10.05
C GLY A 122 -7.13 11.05 8.71
N ALA A 123 -6.49 10.26 7.86
CA ALA A 123 -6.86 10.11 6.46
C ALA A 123 -7.93 9.03 6.24
N SER A 124 -9.19 9.44 6.36
CA SER A 124 -10.37 8.59 6.19
C SER A 124 -11.42 9.35 5.37
N LEU A 125 -12.14 8.71 4.45
CA LEU A 125 -13.22 9.35 3.68
C LEU A 125 -14.51 9.48 4.51
N PRO A 126 -15.37 10.48 4.23
CA PRO A 126 -16.67 10.59 4.89
C PRO A 126 -17.58 9.40 4.63
N TYR A 127 -18.27 8.92 5.66
CA TYR A 127 -19.27 7.84 5.55
C TYR A 127 -20.66 8.30 5.12
N ALA A 128 -20.79 9.56 4.66
CA ALA A 128 -22.05 10.07 4.13
C ALA A 128 -22.61 9.21 2.97
N PRO A 129 -21.81 8.74 1.98
CA PRO A 129 -22.31 7.88 0.92
C PRO A 129 -22.84 6.54 1.43
N VAL A 130 -22.20 5.97 2.46
CA VAL A 130 -22.63 4.73 3.12
C VAL A 130 -23.98 4.94 3.77
N ARG A 131 -24.13 6.04 4.53
CA ARG A 131 -25.38 6.39 5.20
C ARG A 131 -26.51 6.66 4.20
N GLU A 132 -26.26 7.42 3.14
CA GLU A 132 -27.25 7.68 2.09
C GLU A 132 -27.72 6.40 1.41
N ARG A 133 -26.81 5.46 1.15
CA ARG A 133 -27.14 4.14 0.58
C ARG A 133 -28.07 3.37 1.53
N LEU A 134 -27.71 3.32 2.80
CA LEU A 134 -28.50 2.65 3.84
C LEU A 134 -29.89 3.28 4.02
N GLU A 135 -29.99 4.61 4.01
CA GLU A 135 -31.26 5.35 4.14
C GLU A 135 -32.22 5.13 2.97
N ARG A 136 -31.70 4.81 1.76
CA ARG A 136 -32.53 4.45 0.60
C ARG A 136 -33.13 3.04 0.73
N GLU A 137 -32.53 2.17 1.54
CA GLU A 137 -32.91 0.77 1.70
C GLU A 137 -33.46 0.49 3.11
N ALA A 138 -34.63 1.05 3.41
CA ALA A 138 -35.27 0.98 4.73
C ALA A 138 -35.45 -0.47 5.25
N SER A 139 -35.60 -1.47 4.37
CA SER A 139 -35.68 -2.88 4.76
C SER A 139 -34.38 -3.41 5.37
N LEU A 140 -33.23 -2.96 4.87
CA LEU A 140 -31.92 -3.39 5.39
C LEU A 140 -31.51 -2.58 6.62
N MET A 141 -31.98 -1.34 6.76
CA MET A 141 -31.79 -0.55 7.99
C MET A 141 -32.42 -1.21 9.23
N LYS A 142 -33.44 -2.05 9.06
CA LYS A 142 -34.04 -2.85 10.14
C LYS A 142 -33.12 -3.94 10.69
N LEU A 143 -32.03 -4.29 9.98
CA LEU A 143 -30.99 -5.18 10.49
C LEU A 143 -30.13 -4.52 11.59
N GLY A 144 -30.37 -3.22 11.84
CA GLY A 144 -29.87 -2.52 13.01
C GLY A 144 -28.41 -2.07 12.89
N PRO A 145 -27.77 -1.72 14.03
CA PRO A 145 -26.46 -1.08 14.04
C PRO A 145 -25.35 -2.01 13.51
N SER A 146 -25.53 -3.33 13.61
CA SER A 146 -24.56 -4.30 13.09
C SER A 146 -24.44 -4.27 11.56
N TYR A 147 -25.56 -4.02 10.86
CA TYR A 147 -25.56 -3.87 9.42
C TYR A 147 -24.90 -2.56 8.99
N ALA A 148 -25.15 -1.47 9.71
CA ALA A 148 -24.46 -0.19 9.48
C ALA A 148 -22.94 -0.33 9.69
N LEU A 149 -22.50 -1.08 10.71
CA LEU A 149 -21.08 -1.38 10.92
C LEU A 149 -20.48 -2.13 9.74
N TYR A 150 -21.14 -3.19 9.27
CA TYR A 150 -20.72 -3.93 8.07
C TYR A 150 -20.55 -2.99 6.88
N ALA A 151 -21.52 -2.12 6.62
CA ALA A 151 -21.48 -1.21 5.47
C ALA A 151 -20.33 -0.20 5.56
N VAL A 152 -19.94 0.21 6.78
CA VAL A 152 -18.74 1.02 7.01
C VAL A 152 -17.47 0.23 6.73
N LEU A 153 -17.37 -1.02 7.21
CA LEU A 153 -16.22 -1.88 6.97
C LEU A 153 -16.04 -2.22 5.48
N ASP A 154 -17.14 -2.53 4.80
CA ASP A 154 -17.25 -2.72 3.34
C ASP A 154 -16.69 -1.51 2.60
N TYR A 155 -17.19 -0.32 2.93
CA TYR A 155 -16.70 0.92 2.34
C TYR A 155 -15.21 1.18 2.61
N VAL A 156 -14.70 0.85 3.80
CA VAL A 156 -13.27 0.95 4.10
C VAL A 156 -12.45 0.02 3.22
N VAL A 157 -12.90 -1.24 3.03
CA VAL A 157 -12.21 -2.21 2.17
C VAL A 157 -12.25 -1.77 0.71
N ASP A 158 -13.40 -1.32 0.21
CA ASP A 158 -13.58 -0.88 -1.18
C ASP A 158 -12.66 0.30 -1.52
N ASN A 159 -12.40 1.20 -0.56
CA ASN A 159 -11.51 2.34 -0.76
C ASN A 159 -10.03 1.95 -0.94
N TYR A 160 -9.65 0.70 -0.68
CA TYR A 160 -8.32 0.20 -1.04
C TYR A 160 -8.17 -0.11 -2.53
N GLN A 161 -9.27 -0.42 -3.23
CA GLN A 161 -9.21 -0.88 -4.62
C GLN A 161 -8.59 0.16 -5.57
N PRO A 162 -8.96 1.46 -5.54
CA PRO A 162 -8.34 2.47 -6.41
C PRO A 162 -6.83 2.62 -6.17
N ILE A 163 -6.39 2.43 -4.92
CA ILE A 163 -4.97 2.50 -4.55
C ILE A 163 -4.21 1.29 -5.13
N LEU A 164 -4.79 0.09 -5.06
CA LEU A 164 -4.22 -1.10 -5.69
C LEU A 164 -4.10 -0.96 -7.20
N ASP A 165 -5.11 -0.40 -7.85
CA ASP A 165 -5.09 -0.18 -9.29
C ASP A 165 -3.98 0.81 -9.68
N ALA A 166 -3.77 1.86 -8.89
CA ALA A 166 -2.66 2.80 -9.09
C ALA A 166 -1.29 2.14 -8.89
N PHE A 167 -1.13 1.24 -7.91
CA PHE A 167 0.09 0.46 -7.75
C PHE A 167 0.36 -0.48 -8.92
N ARG A 168 -0.67 -1.18 -9.40
CA ARG A 168 -0.56 -2.05 -10.58
C ARG A 168 -0.07 -1.27 -11.80
N GLN A 169 -0.72 -0.15 -12.11
CA GLN A 169 -0.33 0.70 -13.25
C GLN A 169 1.07 1.29 -13.07
N SER A 170 1.51 1.55 -11.83
CA SER A 170 2.85 2.04 -11.54
C SER A 170 3.91 0.96 -11.75
N LEU A 171 3.62 -0.27 -11.34
CA LEU A 171 4.50 -1.42 -11.59
C LEU A 171 4.62 -1.70 -13.08
N GLU A 172 3.51 -1.76 -13.82
CA GLU A 172 3.50 -2.00 -15.27
C GLU A 172 4.36 -0.97 -16.03
N ARG A 173 4.26 0.31 -15.64
CA ARG A 173 5.11 1.38 -16.21
C ARG A 173 6.59 1.19 -15.88
N LEU A 174 6.91 0.80 -14.65
CA LEU A 174 8.30 0.55 -14.25
C LEU A 174 8.87 -0.69 -14.93
N GLU A 175 8.09 -1.74 -15.12
CA GLU A 175 8.50 -2.92 -15.89
C GLU A 175 8.83 -2.54 -17.33
N ALA A 176 8.01 -1.72 -17.98
CA ALA A 176 8.32 -1.21 -19.32
C ALA A 176 9.63 -0.37 -19.34
N ASP A 177 9.86 0.46 -18.31
CA ASP A 177 11.09 1.25 -18.16
C ASP A 177 12.35 0.36 -17.99
N ILE A 178 12.25 -0.83 -17.40
CA ILE A 178 13.37 -1.77 -17.23
C ILE A 178 13.86 -2.32 -18.57
N PHE A 179 12.94 -2.58 -19.49
CA PHE A 179 13.26 -3.15 -20.82
C PHE A 179 13.58 -2.09 -21.88
N ALA A 180 13.54 -0.80 -21.53
CA ALA A 180 13.92 0.27 -22.44
C ALA A 180 15.42 0.22 -22.78
N GLU A 181 15.78 0.63 -24.00
CA GLU A 181 17.17 0.54 -24.51
C GLU A 181 18.20 1.32 -23.67
N SER A 182 17.77 2.38 -22.99
CA SER A 182 18.64 3.18 -22.11
C SER A 182 18.40 2.83 -20.65
N TYR A 183 19.42 2.33 -19.96
CA TYR A 183 19.38 2.13 -18.52
C TYR A 183 19.13 3.47 -17.78
N ARG A 184 18.08 3.51 -16.95
CA ARG A 184 17.75 4.66 -16.10
C ARG A 184 17.97 4.28 -14.65
N ARG A 185 18.96 4.91 -14.00
CA ARG A 185 19.24 4.70 -12.56
C ARG A 185 17.99 4.98 -11.70
N ASP A 186 17.15 5.92 -12.12
CA ASP A 186 15.92 6.29 -11.43
C ASP A 186 14.89 5.16 -11.36
N THR A 187 14.91 4.20 -12.30
CA THR A 187 13.99 3.06 -12.29
C THR A 187 14.18 2.20 -11.05
N ALA A 188 15.42 1.98 -10.62
CA ALA A 188 15.72 1.22 -9.40
C ALA A 188 15.18 1.92 -8.14
N ILE A 189 15.30 3.26 -8.08
CA ILE A 189 14.80 4.07 -6.97
C ILE A 189 13.27 3.99 -6.91
N ARG A 190 12.59 4.18 -8.03
CA ARG A 190 11.12 4.12 -8.12
C ARG A 190 10.56 2.72 -7.80
N LEU A 191 11.23 1.65 -8.23
CA LEU A 191 10.88 0.28 -7.82
C LEU A 191 10.99 0.10 -6.30
N TYR A 192 12.01 0.68 -5.67
CA TYR A 192 12.17 0.63 -4.22
C TYR A 192 11.12 1.46 -3.47
N GLU A 193 10.77 2.65 -3.97
CA GLU A 193 9.69 3.47 -3.43
C GLU A 193 8.35 2.74 -3.48
N LEU A 194 8.00 2.18 -4.64
CA LEU A 194 6.80 1.36 -4.79
C LEU A 194 6.78 0.16 -3.83
N LYS A 195 7.96 -0.46 -3.59
CA LYS A 195 8.09 -1.56 -2.61
C LYS A 195 7.75 -1.09 -1.20
N ARG A 196 8.20 0.11 -0.83
CA ARG A 196 7.93 0.69 0.48
C ARG A 196 6.44 0.98 0.64
N GLU A 197 5.81 1.58 -0.36
CA GLU A 197 4.39 1.92 -0.34
C GLU A 197 3.49 0.67 -0.30
N LEU A 198 3.77 -0.36 -1.10
CA LEU A 198 3.06 -1.65 -1.05
C LEU A 198 3.19 -2.33 0.32
N ASN A 199 4.37 -2.28 0.95
CA ASN A 199 4.55 -2.82 2.29
C ASN A 199 3.75 -2.04 3.34
N GLN A 200 3.65 -0.72 3.23
CA GLN A 200 2.81 0.09 4.11
C GLN A 200 1.32 -0.25 3.92
N MET A 201 0.87 -0.43 2.68
CA MET A 201 -0.50 -0.86 2.42
C MET A 201 -0.80 -2.24 3.01
N ARG A 202 0.12 -3.20 2.87
CA ARG A 202 -0.02 -4.52 3.50
C ARG A 202 -0.20 -4.41 5.02
N LEU A 203 0.53 -3.52 5.68
CA LEU A 203 0.42 -3.32 7.13
C LEU A 203 -0.94 -2.75 7.55
N ALA A 204 -1.64 -2.03 6.67
CA ALA A 204 -2.99 -1.54 6.91
C ALA A 204 -4.08 -2.60 6.61
N VAL A 205 -3.95 -3.33 5.50
CA VAL A 205 -4.98 -4.26 5.01
C VAL A 205 -4.91 -5.65 5.69
N ALA A 206 -3.71 -6.17 5.96
CA ALA A 206 -3.58 -7.53 6.52
C ALA A 206 -4.26 -7.69 7.90
N PRO A 207 -4.09 -6.76 8.87
CA PRO A 207 -4.77 -6.90 10.16
C PRO A 207 -6.30 -6.74 10.08
N LEU A 208 -6.81 -6.01 9.08
CA LEU A 208 -8.25 -5.90 8.85
C LEU A 208 -8.87 -7.25 8.48
N GLN A 209 -8.18 -8.06 7.69
CA GLN A 209 -8.61 -9.43 7.39
C GLN A 209 -8.73 -10.26 8.68
N ASP A 210 -7.80 -10.12 9.63
CA ASP A 210 -7.85 -10.83 10.91
C ASP A 210 -9.04 -10.39 11.77
N VAL A 211 -9.33 -9.08 11.80
CA VAL A 211 -10.50 -8.52 12.47
C VAL A 211 -11.80 -9.07 11.87
N LEU A 212 -11.95 -9.04 10.55
CA LEU A 212 -13.12 -9.58 9.85
C LEU A 212 -13.25 -11.10 10.02
N ALA A 213 -12.13 -11.83 10.02
CA ALA A 213 -12.11 -13.27 10.26
C ALA A 213 -12.47 -13.61 11.71
N HIS A 214 -12.13 -12.75 12.67
CA HIS A 214 -12.57 -12.88 14.05
C HIS A 214 -14.08 -12.63 14.18
N LEU A 215 -14.60 -11.57 13.59
CA LEU A 215 -16.05 -11.28 13.56
C LEU A 215 -16.86 -12.41 12.92
N LYS A 216 -16.36 -13.00 11.84
CA LYS A 216 -17.00 -14.15 11.19
C LYS A 216 -17.03 -15.39 12.09
N ARG A 217 -15.94 -15.66 12.82
CA ARG A 217 -15.82 -16.84 13.69
C ARG A 217 -16.56 -16.67 15.02
N HIS A 218 -16.55 -15.47 15.57
CA HIS A 218 -17.13 -15.13 16.87
C HIS A 218 -18.01 -13.88 16.73
N PRO A 219 -19.16 -13.97 16.03
CA PRO A 219 -20.02 -12.81 15.79
C PRO A 219 -20.59 -12.19 17.07
N GLY A 220 -20.61 -12.94 18.17
CA GLY A 220 -21.18 -12.48 19.43
C GLY A 220 -22.70 -12.22 19.33
N PRO A 221 -23.32 -11.72 20.40
CA PRO A 221 -24.75 -11.40 20.42
C PRO A 221 -25.10 -10.10 19.68
N LEU A 222 -24.10 -9.23 19.44
CA LEU A 222 -24.30 -7.91 18.83
C LEU A 222 -24.40 -7.95 17.30
N ILE A 223 -24.01 -9.06 16.66
CA ILE A 223 -24.08 -9.23 15.21
C ILE A 223 -25.27 -10.12 14.87
N ALA A 224 -26.27 -9.54 14.20
CA ALA A 224 -27.45 -10.25 13.74
C ALA A 224 -27.09 -11.39 12.78
N GLU A 225 -27.88 -12.45 12.77
CA GLU A 225 -27.59 -13.67 12.00
C GLU A 225 -27.55 -13.40 10.50
N GLU A 226 -28.48 -12.57 10.03
CA GLU A 226 -28.59 -12.11 8.65
C GLU A 226 -27.35 -11.30 8.22
N VAL A 227 -26.76 -10.56 9.15
CA VAL A 227 -25.57 -9.71 8.91
C VAL A 227 -24.30 -10.55 8.73
N ARG A 228 -24.28 -11.79 9.20
CA ARG A 228 -23.10 -12.68 9.07
C ARG A 228 -22.74 -12.98 7.61
N LEU A 229 -23.72 -13.03 6.72
CA LEU A 229 -23.49 -13.21 5.27
C LEU A 229 -22.75 -12.02 4.67
N TYR A 230 -23.08 -10.82 5.12
CA TYR A 230 -22.45 -9.58 4.69
C TYR A 230 -21.03 -9.45 5.25
N VAL A 231 -20.80 -9.82 6.51
CA VAL A 231 -19.44 -9.88 7.09
C VAL A 231 -18.54 -10.85 6.32
N ARG A 232 -19.09 -11.98 5.85
CA ARG A 232 -18.35 -12.91 4.99
C ARG A 232 -17.93 -12.26 3.68
N ASP A 233 -18.81 -11.46 3.07
CA ASP A 233 -18.51 -10.77 1.81
C ASP A 233 -17.36 -9.76 1.97
N VAL A 234 -17.40 -8.92 3.02
CA VAL A 234 -16.28 -8.00 3.32
C VAL A 234 -14.98 -8.75 3.59
N LEU A 235 -15.06 -9.87 4.32
CA LEU A 235 -13.89 -10.71 4.55
C LEU A 235 -13.32 -11.22 3.21
N ASP A 236 -14.17 -11.70 2.31
CA ASP A 236 -13.74 -12.19 1.00
C ASP A 236 -13.11 -11.05 0.17
N HIS A 237 -13.65 -9.83 0.25
CA HIS A 237 -13.04 -8.64 -0.37
C HIS A 237 -11.68 -8.27 0.24
N ALA A 238 -11.56 -8.30 1.57
CA ALA A 238 -10.30 -8.03 2.27
C ALA A 238 -9.22 -9.08 1.94
N VAL A 239 -9.60 -10.36 1.84
CA VAL A 239 -8.70 -11.45 1.41
C VAL A 239 -8.22 -11.22 -0.01
N ARG A 240 -9.12 -10.94 -0.97
CA ARG A 240 -8.74 -10.63 -2.35
C ARG A 240 -7.80 -9.42 -2.45
N THR A 241 -8.04 -8.40 -1.62
CA THR A 241 -7.18 -7.20 -1.54
C THR A 241 -5.77 -7.58 -1.06
N ASN A 242 -5.65 -8.40 -0.02
CA ASN A 242 -4.34 -8.89 0.46
C ASN A 242 -3.63 -9.77 -0.56
N ASP A 243 -4.35 -10.68 -1.23
CA ASP A 243 -3.78 -11.54 -2.27
C ASP A 243 -3.24 -10.69 -3.45
N ALA A 244 -3.97 -9.64 -3.84
CA ALA A 244 -3.51 -8.69 -4.85
C ALA A 244 -2.24 -7.93 -4.42
N ILE A 245 -2.16 -7.49 -3.15
CA ILE A 245 -0.95 -6.85 -2.61
C ILE A 245 0.23 -7.81 -2.66
N ASP A 246 0.04 -9.06 -2.26
CA ASP A 246 1.12 -10.04 -2.25
C ASP A 246 1.58 -10.41 -3.67
N THR A 247 0.66 -10.52 -4.62
CA THR A 247 0.97 -10.69 -6.05
C THR A 247 1.82 -9.53 -6.58
N LEU A 248 1.41 -8.28 -6.30
CA LEU A 248 2.17 -7.10 -6.74
C LEU A 248 3.57 -7.05 -6.10
N ARG A 249 3.71 -7.45 -4.83
CA ARG A 249 5.01 -7.50 -4.15
C ARG A 249 5.93 -8.56 -4.74
N GLU A 250 5.40 -9.72 -5.14
CA GLU A 250 6.16 -10.76 -5.83
C GLU A 250 6.61 -10.30 -7.22
N MET A 251 5.71 -9.74 -8.02
CA MET A 251 6.04 -9.16 -9.33
C MET A 251 7.10 -8.07 -9.21
N LEU A 252 6.97 -7.17 -8.22
CA LEU A 252 7.96 -6.15 -7.95
C LEU A 252 9.33 -6.73 -7.53
N GLY A 253 9.35 -7.82 -6.76
CA GLY A 253 10.57 -8.55 -6.43
C GLY A 253 11.25 -9.14 -7.66
N THR A 254 10.46 -9.68 -8.58
CA THR A 254 10.93 -10.17 -9.89
C THR A 254 11.48 -9.01 -10.72
N ALA A 255 10.76 -7.89 -10.83
CA ALA A 255 11.19 -6.72 -11.59
C ALA A 255 12.53 -6.15 -11.08
N LEU A 256 12.71 -6.03 -9.76
CA LEU A 256 13.99 -5.63 -9.14
C LEU A 256 15.13 -6.57 -9.52
N SER A 257 14.89 -7.89 -9.51
CA SER A 257 15.89 -8.91 -9.85
C SER A 257 16.26 -8.89 -11.33
N VAL A 258 15.28 -8.69 -12.22
CA VAL A 258 15.51 -8.52 -13.67
C VAL A 258 16.32 -7.25 -13.93
N ASN A 259 15.94 -6.12 -13.31
CA ASN A 259 16.68 -4.87 -13.45
C ASN A 259 18.16 -5.01 -13.03
N LEU A 260 18.44 -5.68 -11.90
CA LEU A 260 19.81 -5.95 -11.47
C LEU A 260 20.58 -6.84 -12.46
N SER A 261 19.92 -7.85 -13.03
CA SER A 261 20.51 -8.74 -14.03
C SER A 261 20.88 -7.98 -15.30
N LEU A 262 20.00 -7.10 -15.79
CA LEU A 262 20.28 -6.26 -16.96
C LEU A 262 21.44 -5.29 -16.72
N VAL A 263 21.51 -4.67 -15.54
CA VAL A 263 22.66 -3.83 -15.15
C VAL A 263 23.97 -4.62 -15.19
N THR A 264 23.95 -5.84 -14.64
CA THR A 264 25.12 -6.71 -14.61
C THR A 264 25.57 -7.12 -16.03
N LEU A 265 24.61 -7.43 -16.92
CA LEU A 265 24.89 -7.73 -18.33
C LEU A 265 25.53 -6.53 -19.04
N ALA A 266 24.96 -5.33 -18.88
CA ALA A 266 25.49 -4.10 -19.48
C ALA A 266 26.91 -3.77 -18.99
N GLN A 267 27.18 -3.98 -17.68
CA GLN A 267 28.52 -3.86 -17.13
C GLN A 267 29.47 -4.90 -17.75
N GLY A 268 29.02 -6.15 -17.92
CA GLY A 268 29.77 -7.20 -18.58
C GLY A 268 30.13 -6.87 -20.04
N GLU A 269 29.22 -6.27 -20.79
CA GLU A 269 29.48 -5.78 -22.16
C GLU A 269 30.50 -4.65 -22.17
N THR A 270 30.40 -3.71 -21.22
CA THR A 270 31.37 -2.61 -21.08
C THR A 270 32.78 -3.13 -20.77
N VAL A 271 32.90 -4.10 -19.86
CA VAL A 271 34.20 -4.72 -19.51
C VAL A 271 34.79 -5.47 -20.71
N LYS A 272 33.98 -6.22 -21.47
CA LYS A 272 34.43 -6.88 -22.71
C LYS A 272 34.96 -5.85 -23.71
N ARG A 273 34.28 -4.72 -23.87
CA ARG A 273 34.69 -3.64 -24.79
C ARG A 273 36.00 -2.98 -24.37
N LEU A 274 36.16 -2.65 -23.09
CA LEU A 274 37.42 -2.12 -22.56
C LEU A 274 38.58 -3.12 -22.69
N GLY A 275 38.32 -4.40 -22.40
CA GLY A 275 39.31 -5.47 -22.57
C GLY A 275 39.75 -5.65 -24.02
N ALA A 276 38.82 -5.58 -24.97
CA ALA A 276 39.13 -5.66 -26.40
C ALA A 276 40.02 -4.48 -26.85
N TRP A 277 39.69 -3.24 -26.44
CA TRP A 277 40.52 -2.06 -26.73
C TRP A 277 41.89 -2.14 -26.07
N ALA A 278 41.97 -2.57 -24.80
CA ALA A 278 43.23 -2.74 -24.10
C ALA A 278 44.13 -3.78 -24.80
N ALA A 279 43.57 -4.92 -25.23
CA ALA A 279 44.30 -5.93 -25.99
C ALA A 279 44.78 -5.40 -27.36
N LEU A 280 43.95 -4.62 -28.06
CA LEU A 280 44.32 -3.98 -29.33
C LEU A 280 45.48 -2.99 -29.17
N LEU A 281 45.56 -2.28 -28.04
CA LEU A 281 46.65 -1.34 -27.73
C LEU A 281 47.90 -2.06 -27.19
N ALA A 282 47.72 -3.10 -26.37
CA ALA A 282 48.83 -3.83 -25.74
C ALA A 282 49.66 -4.62 -26.74
N ALA A 283 49.03 -5.24 -27.74
CA ALA A 283 49.72 -6.05 -28.75
C ALA A 283 50.81 -5.26 -29.53
N PRO A 284 50.51 -4.12 -30.20
CA PRO A 284 51.54 -3.34 -30.88
C PRO A 284 52.56 -2.78 -29.89
N THR A 285 52.11 -2.31 -28.71
CA THR A 285 53.00 -1.73 -27.69
C THR A 285 54.06 -2.72 -27.22
N LEU A 286 53.68 -3.97 -26.97
CA LEU A 286 54.60 -5.02 -26.52
C LEU A 286 55.62 -5.37 -27.61
N ILE A 287 55.18 -5.48 -28.86
CA ILE A 287 56.07 -5.76 -30.00
C ILE A 287 57.05 -4.58 -30.19
N THR A 288 56.56 -3.34 -30.19
CA THR A 288 57.44 -2.16 -30.31
C THR A 288 58.38 -2.01 -29.12
N SER A 289 57.95 -2.38 -27.91
CA SER A 289 58.80 -2.32 -26.71
C SER A 289 59.90 -3.37 -26.76
N TRP A 290 59.63 -4.57 -27.32
CA TRP A 290 60.62 -5.63 -27.49
C TRP A 290 61.75 -5.21 -28.43
N TYR A 291 61.40 -4.64 -29.59
CA TYR A 291 62.38 -4.12 -30.54
C TYR A 291 62.98 -2.76 -30.13
N GLY A 292 62.43 -2.11 -29.10
CA GLY A 292 63.01 -0.93 -28.46
C GLY A 292 64.07 -1.25 -27.39
N MET A 293 64.37 -2.53 -27.15
CA MET A 293 65.37 -2.93 -26.16
C MET A 293 66.80 -2.71 -26.66
N ASN A 294 67.66 -2.15 -25.81
CA ASN A 294 69.06 -1.82 -26.14
C ASN A 294 70.01 -3.04 -26.06
N PHE A 295 69.72 -4.14 -26.77
CA PHE A 295 70.62 -5.29 -26.85
C PHE A 295 71.64 -5.14 -28.00
N LYS A 296 72.87 -5.58 -27.77
CA LYS A 296 73.97 -5.48 -28.75
C LYS A 296 73.93 -6.53 -29.86
N GLN A 297 73.27 -7.67 -29.63
CA GLN A 297 73.18 -8.79 -30.58
C GLN A 297 71.71 -9.10 -30.83
N MET A 298 71.14 -8.40 -31.81
CA MET A 298 69.82 -8.66 -32.39
C MET A 298 70.01 -8.85 -33.89
N PRO A 299 70.30 -10.09 -34.34
CA PRO A 299 70.62 -10.37 -35.74
C PRO A 299 69.50 -10.00 -36.71
N GLU A 300 68.27 -9.85 -36.21
CA GLU A 300 67.10 -9.45 -37.00
C GLU A 300 67.16 -7.98 -37.45
N LEU A 301 67.87 -7.09 -36.75
CA LEU A 301 67.90 -5.64 -37.04
C LEU A 301 68.78 -5.27 -38.24
N GLU A 302 69.78 -6.08 -38.57
CA GLU A 302 70.70 -5.81 -39.69
C GLU A 302 70.10 -6.17 -41.07
N TRP A 303 68.94 -6.84 -41.08
CA TRP A 303 68.28 -7.27 -42.31
C TRP A 303 67.44 -6.13 -42.92
N PRO A 304 67.64 -5.74 -44.21
CA PRO A 304 66.97 -4.58 -44.81
C PRO A 304 65.44 -4.64 -44.82
N TRP A 305 64.87 -5.85 -44.78
CA TRP A 305 63.43 -6.09 -44.80
C TRP A 305 62.81 -6.24 -43.41
N ALA A 306 63.60 -6.21 -42.34
CA ALA A 306 63.11 -6.45 -40.98
C ALA A 306 62.09 -5.40 -40.51
N TYR A 307 62.34 -4.11 -40.79
CA TYR A 307 61.42 -3.05 -40.39
C TYR A 307 60.05 -3.12 -41.12
N PRO A 308 60.00 -3.22 -42.47
CA PRO A 308 58.73 -3.46 -43.17
C PRO A 308 58.01 -4.75 -42.74
N LEU A 309 58.73 -5.84 -42.52
CA LEU A 309 58.14 -7.11 -42.05
C LEU A 309 57.56 -6.99 -40.63
N MET A 310 58.24 -6.29 -39.73
CA MET A 310 57.74 -6.02 -38.38
C MET A 310 56.46 -5.20 -38.42
N VAL A 311 56.43 -4.10 -39.18
CA VAL A 311 55.24 -3.26 -39.34
C VAL A 311 54.08 -4.07 -39.93
N GLY A 312 54.34 -4.87 -40.96
CA GLY A 312 53.36 -5.78 -41.55
C GLY A 312 52.85 -6.83 -40.56
N GLY A 313 53.72 -7.41 -39.75
CA GLY A 313 53.38 -8.37 -38.71
C GLY A 313 52.51 -7.77 -37.60
N VAL A 314 52.87 -6.58 -37.10
CA VAL A 314 52.07 -5.84 -36.11
C VAL A 314 50.69 -5.50 -36.68
N ALA A 315 50.63 -5.00 -37.92
CA ALA A 315 49.37 -4.71 -38.58
C ALA A 315 48.51 -5.97 -38.74
N ALA A 316 49.10 -7.10 -39.14
CA ALA A 316 48.41 -8.38 -39.25
C ALA A 316 47.85 -8.87 -37.91
N VAL A 317 48.63 -8.77 -36.82
CA VAL A 317 48.17 -9.12 -35.46
C VAL A 317 47.04 -8.21 -35.01
N CYS A 318 47.15 -6.89 -35.20
CA CYS A 318 46.09 -5.94 -34.85
C CYS A 318 44.79 -6.21 -35.63
N VAL A 319 44.90 -6.48 -36.94
CA VAL A 319 43.75 -6.83 -37.78
C VAL A 319 43.14 -8.18 -37.35
N ALA A 320 43.96 -9.19 -37.05
CA ALA A 320 43.49 -10.48 -36.58
C ALA A 320 42.73 -10.35 -35.26
N LEU A 321 43.26 -9.61 -34.28
CA LEU A 321 42.59 -9.32 -33.01
C LEU A 321 41.30 -8.52 -33.22
N TYR A 322 41.31 -7.49 -34.07
CA TYR A 322 40.12 -6.70 -34.37
C TYR A 322 39.01 -7.56 -34.97
N VAL A 323 39.33 -8.41 -35.96
CA VAL A 323 38.37 -9.32 -36.58
C VAL A 323 37.86 -10.35 -35.56
N ALA A 324 38.73 -10.89 -34.71
CA ALA A 324 38.34 -11.83 -33.66
C ALA A 324 37.36 -11.20 -32.65
N PHE A 325 37.67 -10.01 -32.14
CA PHE A 325 36.80 -9.30 -31.20
C PHE A 325 35.49 -8.82 -31.82
N LYS A 326 35.50 -8.39 -33.10
CA LYS A 326 34.29 -8.03 -33.84
C LYS A 326 33.37 -9.24 -34.04
N ARG A 327 33.94 -10.42 -34.37
CA ARG A 327 33.17 -11.68 -34.46
C ARG A 327 32.61 -12.10 -33.11
N ALA A 328 33.35 -11.87 -32.03
CA ALA A 328 32.90 -12.15 -30.66
C ALA A 328 31.88 -11.12 -30.12
N ARG A 329 31.55 -10.06 -30.87
CA ARG A 329 30.72 -8.91 -30.44
C ARG A 329 31.25 -8.17 -29.21
N TRP A 330 32.57 -8.11 -29.06
CA TRP A 330 33.19 -7.30 -28.01
C TRP A 330 33.44 -5.86 -28.47
N LEU A 331 33.35 -5.60 -29.78
CA LEU A 331 33.68 -4.34 -30.44
C LEU A 331 32.53 -3.80 -31.29
#